data_AF-A0A0F2PCX2-F1
#
_entry.id   AF-A0A0F2PCX2-F1
#
_cell.length_a   1.000
_cell.length_b   1.000
_cell.length_c   1.000
_cell.angle_alpha   90.00
_cell.angle_beta   90.00
_cell.angle_gamma   90.00
#
_symmetry.space_group_name_H-M   'P 1'
#
loop_
_entity.id
_entity.type
_entity.pdbx_description
1 polymer ?
#
loop_
_entity_poly.entity_id
_entity_poly.type
_entity_poly.pdbx_seq_one_letter_code
_entity_poly.pdbx_strand_id
1 'polypeptide(L)'
;MFHMNTDIGIDLGTANILVFVKGRGIVLKEPSVVAMDKTSGKVIAVGVEARRMLGRTPGNIVATRPLRDGVIADYDVTEKMLRYFITKATGKRLLFKPRVMVCIPSGVTGVEERAVRQAAVQAGARQVHVIEEPLAAALGAGLDISQPGGTMVVDIGGGTTDVAVLSLGGIVHSTSLRVGGDKFDEAIIKYVRREFSLAIGERTAEEIKIEVANAYPNGNRPLSLRVRGRDLINGLPKEISVTSDHIYEAIKENLISVVDAVKEVLEQTPPELSADIVDKGIVLTGGGAMLRGLDTLIGNETGLNAFLAEDPLSCVAVGTGRALTMLNVLNAQHKRRLIRKAIRQKIYAG
;
A
#
# COMPACT_ATOMS: atom_id res chain seq x y z
N MET A 1 16.15 28.41 18.21
CA MET A 1 16.27 28.40 16.73
C MET A 1 14.99 27.79 16.15
N PHE A 2 14.04 28.63 15.73
CA PHE A 2 12.72 28.20 15.26
C PHE A 2 12.84 27.44 13.93
N HIS A 3 12.58 26.14 13.93
CA HIS A 3 12.51 25.33 12.71
C HIS A 3 11.20 25.64 11.95
N MET A 4 11.21 26.67 11.10
CA MET A 4 10.05 27.08 10.28
C MET A 4 9.79 26.21 9.04
N ASN A 5 10.32 24.98 8.95
CA ASN A 5 10.12 24.10 7.81
C ASN A 5 9.27 22.89 8.22
N THR A 6 8.11 22.73 7.57
CA THR A 6 7.23 21.57 7.77
C THR A 6 7.71 20.41 6.90
N ASP A 7 8.04 19.29 7.55
CA ASP A 7 8.44 18.04 6.91
C ASP A 7 7.23 17.07 6.93
N ILE A 8 6.88 16.54 5.77
CA ILE A 8 5.68 15.70 5.56
C ILE A 8 6.08 14.36 4.92
N GLY A 9 5.64 13.26 5.51
CA GLY A 9 5.61 11.95 4.87
C GLY A 9 4.22 11.67 4.31
N ILE A 10 4.13 11.22 3.06
CA ILE A 10 2.87 10.84 2.41
C ILE A 10 2.99 9.38 1.97
N ASP A 11 2.13 8.55 2.52
CA ASP A 11 1.81 7.26 1.94
C ASP A 11 0.72 7.50 0.88
N LEU A 12 1.10 7.39 -0.39
CA LEU A 12 0.21 7.62 -1.54
C LEU A 12 -0.44 6.30 -1.98
N GLY A 13 -1.10 5.62 -1.05
CA GLY A 13 -1.70 4.32 -1.32
C GLY A 13 -2.91 4.37 -2.24
N THR A 14 -3.11 3.29 -3.01
CA THR A 14 -4.24 3.13 -3.95
C THR A 14 -5.61 3.27 -3.27
N ALA A 15 -5.74 2.77 -2.04
CA ALA A 15 -7.01 2.72 -1.31
C ALA A 15 -7.16 3.89 -0.32
N ASN A 16 -6.09 4.19 0.41
CA ASN A 16 -6.06 5.24 1.41
C ASN A 16 -4.75 6.03 1.28
N ILE A 17 -4.82 7.30 1.62
CA ILE A 17 -3.68 8.19 1.75
C ILE A 17 -3.52 8.55 3.23
N LEU A 18 -2.29 8.41 3.72
CA LEU A 18 -1.93 8.77 5.08
C LEU A 18 -0.87 9.85 5.04
N VAL A 19 -1.05 10.87 5.88
CA VAL A 19 -0.12 12.00 5.95
C VAL A 19 0.46 12.08 7.35
N PHE A 20 1.78 11.91 7.43
CA PHE A 20 2.58 12.12 8.61
C PHE A 20 3.19 13.51 8.61
N VAL A 21 3.09 14.24 9.72
CA VAL A 21 3.78 15.53 9.91
C VAL A 21 4.77 15.39 11.06
N LYS A 22 6.02 15.82 10.81
CA LYS A 22 7.09 15.80 11.82
C LYS A 22 6.64 16.51 13.11
N GLY A 23 6.78 15.82 14.24
CA GLY A 23 6.38 16.31 15.56
C GLY A 23 4.89 16.20 15.87
N ARG A 24 4.05 15.78 14.91
CA ARG A 24 2.60 15.59 15.09
C ARG A 24 2.14 14.15 14.84
N GLY A 25 2.97 13.31 14.23
CA GLY A 25 2.56 11.96 13.87
C GLY A 25 1.66 11.95 12.64
N ILE A 26 0.79 10.94 12.54
CA ILE A 26 -0.23 10.86 11.48
C ILE A 26 -1.32 11.89 11.76
N VAL A 27 -1.51 12.82 10.83
CA VAL A 27 -2.50 13.90 10.94
C VAL A 27 -3.68 13.71 10.01
N LEU A 28 -3.56 12.83 9.00
CA LEU A 28 -4.63 12.47 8.08
C LEU A 28 -4.59 10.98 7.75
N LYS A 29 -5.78 10.37 7.68
CA LYS A 29 -6.04 9.02 7.19
C LYS A 29 -7.36 9.05 6.43
N GLU A 30 -7.29 9.08 5.11
CA GLU A 30 -8.42 9.36 4.24
C GLU A 30 -8.42 8.41 3.03
N PRO A 31 -9.57 8.03 2.48
CA PRO A 31 -9.63 7.31 1.22
C PRO A 31 -9.00 8.08 0.06
N SER A 32 -8.32 7.38 -0.85
CA SER A 32 -7.73 7.94 -2.07
C SER A 32 -8.80 8.09 -3.17
N VAL A 33 -9.84 8.88 -2.88
CA VAL A 33 -11.01 9.07 -3.76
C VAL A 33 -11.28 10.55 -3.97
N VAL A 34 -11.59 10.92 -5.20
CA VAL A 34 -11.99 12.28 -5.59
C VAL A 34 -13.32 12.24 -6.33
N ALA A 35 -14.24 13.12 -5.96
CA ALA A 35 -15.47 13.36 -6.71
C ALA A 35 -15.35 14.69 -7.45
N MET A 36 -15.66 14.69 -8.73
CA MET A 36 -15.58 15.87 -9.60
C MET A 36 -16.84 16.04 -10.44
N ASP A 37 -17.13 17.30 -10.75
CA ASP A 37 -18.09 17.65 -11.79
C ASP A 37 -17.46 17.38 -13.17
N LYS A 38 -18.12 16.56 -14.00
CA LYS A 38 -17.60 16.13 -15.32
C LYS A 38 -17.49 17.28 -16.31
N THR A 39 -18.34 18.29 -16.20
CA THR A 39 -18.41 19.40 -17.16
C THR A 39 -17.36 20.46 -16.85
N SER A 40 -17.22 20.84 -15.59
CA SER A 40 -16.32 21.92 -15.16
C SER A 40 -14.95 21.43 -14.68
N GLY A 41 -14.79 20.13 -14.43
CA GLY A 41 -13.57 19.55 -13.85
C GLY A 41 -13.28 20.00 -12.42
N LYS A 42 -14.26 20.62 -11.75
CA LYS A 42 -14.14 21.11 -10.37
C LYS A 42 -14.26 19.96 -9.38
N VAL A 43 -13.41 19.97 -8.36
CA VAL A 43 -13.47 19.04 -7.24
C VAL A 43 -14.70 19.37 -6.39
N ILE A 44 -15.56 18.37 -6.19
CA ILE A 44 -16.75 18.44 -5.34
C ILE A 44 -16.42 17.93 -3.93
N ALA A 45 -15.73 16.79 -3.86
CA ALA A 45 -15.33 16.18 -2.60
C ALA A 45 -14.03 15.39 -2.77
N VAL A 46 -13.31 15.17 -1.66
CA VAL A 46 -12.10 14.35 -1.57
C VAL A 46 -12.18 13.52 -0.28
N GLY A 47 -11.61 12.32 -0.28
CA GLY A 47 -11.54 11.50 0.94
C GLY A 47 -12.85 10.78 1.26
N VAL A 48 -13.21 10.74 2.54
CA VAL A 48 -14.39 10.01 3.04
C VAL A 48 -15.67 10.44 2.32
N GLU A 49 -15.86 11.74 2.09
CA GLU A 49 -17.06 12.25 1.41
C GLU A 49 -17.13 11.79 -0.06
N ALA A 50 -16.00 11.76 -0.76
CA ALA A 50 -15.94 11.24 -2.13
C ALA A 50 -16.16 9.73 -2.19
N ARG A 51 -15.61 8.96 -1.23
CA ARG A 51 -15.81 7.50 -1.13
C ARG A 51 -17.28 7.13 -0.95
N ARG A 52 -18.07 7.95 -0.23
CA ARG A 52 -19.53 7.72 -0.08
C ARG A 52 -20.28 7.80 -1.40
N MET A 53 -19.75 8.52 -2.38
CA MET A 53 -20.36 8.74 -3.69
C MET A 53 -20.02 7.64 -4.70
N LEU A 54 -19.02 6.79 -4.45
CA LEU A 54 -18.63 5.71 -5.37
C LEU A 54 -19.82 4.78 -5.69
N GLY A 55 -20.09 4.62 -6.99
CA GLY A 55 -21.22 3.83 -7.50
C GLY A 55 -22.61 4.45 -7.26
N ARG A 56 -22.68 5.70 -6.77
CA ARG A 56 -23.93 6.40 -6.39
C ARG A 56 -24.04 7.81 -6.98
N THR A 57 -23.17 8.19 -7.92
CA THR A 57 -23.16 9.54 -8.50
C THR A 57 -24.22 9.72 -9.59
N PRO A 58 -24.86 10.90 -9.69
CA PRO A 58 -25.66 11.28 -10.85
C PRO A 58 -24.76 11.48 -12.10
N GLY A 59 -25.36 11.59 -13.29
CA GLY A 59 -24.65 11.58 -14.56
C GLY A 59 -23.53 12.63 -14.72
N ASN A 60 -23.67 13.80 -14.10
CA ASN A 60 -22.72 14.92 -14.17
C ASN A 60 -21.59 14.84 -13.14
N ILE A 61 -21.63 13.90 -12.18
CA ILE A 61 -20.59 13.73 -11.16
C ILE A 61 -19.86 12.41 -11.44
N VAL A 62 -18.55 12.42 -11.26
CA VAL A 62 -17.74 11.20 -11.29
C VAL A 62 -16.94 11.12 -9.99
N ALA A 63 -17.04 9.98 -9.31
CA ALA A 63 -16.17 9.64 -8.19
C ALA A 63 -15.17 8.59 -8.67
N THR A 64 -13.87 8.88 -8.55
CA THR A 64 -12.78 8.03 -9.05
C THR A 64 -11.69 7.85 -8.01
N ARG A 65 -10.98 6.72 -8.09
CA ARG A 65 -9.68 6.51 -7.46
C ARG A 65 -8.62 6.85 -8.50
N PRO A 66 -7.80 7.90 -8.30
CA PRO A 66 -6.85 8.35 -9.32
C PRO A 66 -5.54 7.53 -9.33
N LEU A 67 -5.40 6.64 -8.35
CA LEU A 67 -4.29 5.70 -8.21
C LEU A 67 -4.80 4.29 -8.51
N ARG A 68 -3.98 3.48 -9.18
CA ARG A 68 -4.26 2.07 -9.47
C ARG A 68 -2.96 1.28 -9.45
N ASP A 69 -2.98 0.09 -8.88
CA ASP A 69 -1.82 -0.83 -8.83
C ASP A 69 -0.53 -0.14 -8.32
N GLY A 70 -0.66 0.74 -7.31
CA GLY A 70 0.47 1.46 -6.68
C GLY A 70 0.99 2.66 -7.49
N VAL A 71 0.37 3.00 -8.62
CA VAL A 71 0.83 4.06 -9.53
C VAL A 71 -0.26 5.07 -9.88
N ILE A 72 0.15 6.22 -10.42
CA ILE A 72 -0.75 7.29 -10.86
C ILE A 72 -1.44 6.87 -12.16
N ALA A 73 -2.74 6.61 -12.10
CA ALA A 73 -3.57 6.30 -13.27
C ALA A 73 -4.18 7.57 -13.88
N ASP A 74 -4.46 8.57 -13.06
CA ASP A 74 -4.96 9.89 -13.47
C ASP A 74 -4.12 10.99 -12.80
N TYR A 75 -3.26 11.63 -13.58
CA TYR A 75 -2.32 12.64 -13.08
C TYR A 75 -3.04 13.90 -12.57
N ASP A 76 -3.99 14.43 -13.33
CA ASP A 76 -4.66 15.69 -13.00
C ASP A 76 -5.51 15.54 -11.73
N VAL A 77 -6.16 14.39 -11.56
CA VAL A 77 -6.94 14.09 -10.35
C VAL A 77 -6.02 13.82 -9.16
N THR A 78 -4.90 13.13 -9.36
CA THR A 78 -3.91 12.90 -8.30
C THR A 78 -3.30 14.19 -7.80
N GLU A 79 -2.95 15.12 -8.69
CA GLU A 79 -2.44 16.45 -8.35
C GLU A 79 -3.43 17.19 -7.44
N LYS A 80 -4.69 17.30 -7.87
CA LYS A 80 -5.76 17.95 -7.09
C LYS A 80 -5.97 17.29 -5.72
N MET A 81 -5.93 15.96 -5.67
CA MET A 81 -6.03 15.18 -4.43
C MET A 81 -4.88 15.47 -3.48
N LEU A 82 -3.63 15.40 -3.97
CA LEU A 82 -2.43 15.72 -3.20
C LEU A 82 -2.46 17.15 -2.69
N ARG A 83 -2.84 18.13 -3.53
CA ARG A 83 -2.96 19.53 -3.14
C ARG A 83 -3.95 19.70 -1.99
N TYR A 84 -5.10 19.02 -2.07
CA TYR A 84 -6.10 19.02 -1.00
C TYR A 84 -5.52 18.48 0.31
N PHE A 85 -4.89 17.30 0.28
CA PHE A 85 -4.38 16.66 1.51
C PHE A 85 -3.16 17.36 2.10
N ILE A 86 -2.23 17.86 1.28
CA ILE A 86 -1.11 18.68 1.75
C ILE A 86 -1.65 19.93 2.45
N THR A 87 -2.60 20.64 1.81
CA THR A 87 -3.22 21.85 2.40
C THR A 87 -3.98 21.52 3.69
N LYS A 88 -4.68 20.39 3.75
CA LYS A 88 -5.41 19.93 4.94
C LYS A 88 -4.46 19.58 6.09
N ALA A 89 -3.32 18.94 5.82
CA ALA A 89 -2.34 18.54 6.83
C ALA A 89 -1.60 19.74 7.44
N THR A 90 -1.31 20.74 6.60
CA THR A 90 -0.44 21.87 6.93
C THR A 90 -1.19 23.15 7.30
N GLY A 91 -2.48 23.26 6.94
CA GLY A 91 -3.30 24.44 7.17
C GLY A 91 -3.23 25.47 6.02
N LYS A 92 -4.24 26.34 5.92
CA LYS A 92 -4.43 27.28 4.80
C LYS A 92 -3.42 28.43 4.71
N ARG A 93 -2.51 28.59 5.69
CA ARG A 93 -1.55 29.70 5.77
C ARG A 93 -0.13 29.16 5.97
N LEU A 94 0.43 28.53 4.94
CA LEU A 94 1.89 28.34 4.92
C LEU A 94 2.55 29.60 4.38
N LEU A 95 3.25 30.30 5.25
CA LEU A 95 4.28 31.26 4.82
C LEU A 95 5.42 30.53 4.07
N PHE A 96 5.58 29.21 4.27
CA PHE A 96 6.66 28.40 3.65
C PHE A 96 6.16 27.04 3.17
N LYS A 97 6.37 26.73 1.87
CA LYS A 97 6.06 25.43 1.26
C LYS A 97 6.82 24.26 1.96
N PRO A 98 6.18 23.11 2.20
CA PRO A 98 6.78 22.00 2.95
C PRO A 98 7.81 21.22 2.13
N ARG A 99 8.64 20.43 2.83
CA ARG A 99 9.41 19.33 2.24
C ARG A 99 8.57 18.07 2.36
N VAL A 100 8.49 17.31 1.28
CA VAL A 100 7.63 16.13 1.20
C VAL A 100 8.47 14.91 0.85
N MET A 101 8.23 13.80 1.54
CA MET A 101 8.65 12.48 1.11
C MET A 101 7.40 11.67 0.77
N VAL A 102 7.42 10.99 -0.39
CA VAL A 102 6.31 10.15 -0.85
C VAL A 102 6.80 8.70 -0.96
N CYS A 103 6.01 7.74 -0.50
CA CYS A 103 6.32 6.33 -0.75
C CYS A 103 6.05 5.98 -2.22
N ILE A 104 6.79 5.01 -2.74
CA ILE A 104 6.58 4.40 -4.07
C ILE A 104 6.82 2.89 -3.97
N PRO A 105 6.10 2.05 -4.73
CA PRO A 105 6.38 0.62 -4.80
C PRO A 105 7.83 0.37 -5.26
N SER A 106 8.43 -0.73 -4.80
CA SER A 106 9.80 -1.11 -5.16
C SER A 106 9.97 -1.43 -6.65
N GLY A 107 8.90 -1.86 -7.31
CA GLY A 107 8.86 -2.20 -8.75
C GLY A 107 8.48 -1.03 -9.68
N VAL A 108 8.44 0.21 -9.18
CA VAL A 108 7.99 1.36 -9.98
C VAL A 108 8.98 1.72 -11.10
N THR A 109 8.47 2.12 -12.27
CA THR A 109 9.31 2.59 -13.37
C THR A 109 9.80 4.03 -13.14
N GLY A 110 10.90 4.42 -13.79
CA GLY A 110 11.39 5.81 -13.72
C GLY A 110 10.42 6.85 -14.30
N VAL A 111 9.42 6.45 -15.09
CA VAL A 111 8.34 7.34 -15.55
C VAL A 111 7.32 7.55 -14.43
N GLU A 112 6.88 6.47 -13.78
CA GLU A 112 5.93 6.51 -12.69
C GLU A 112 6.52 7.24 -11.46
N GLU A 113 7.79 7.02 -11.09
CA GLU A 113 8.46 7.77 -10.01
C GLU A 113 8.47 9.29 -10.32
N ARG A 114 8.81 9.66 -11.57
CA ARG A 114 8.81 11.06 -12.00
C ARG A 114 7.43 11.68 -11.91
N ALA A 115 6.37 10.95 -12.29
CA ALA A 115 5.00 11.42 -12.18
C ALA A 115 4.63 11.73 -10.71
N VAL A 116 4.99 10.85 -9.76
CA VAL A 116 4.76 11.08 -8.32
C VAL A 116 5.47 12.33 -7.83
N ARG A 117 6.76 12.49 -8.19
CA ARG A 117 7.53 13.68 -7.84
C ARG A 117 6.91 14.96 -8.38
N GLN A 118 6.53 14.97 -9.65
CA GLN A 118 5.92 16.12 -10.31
C GLN A 118 4.56 16.46 -9.69
N ALA A 119 3.72 15.47 -9.44
CA ALA A 119 2.41 15.68 -8.81
C ALA A 119 2.56 16.33 -7.42
N ALA A 120 3.51 15.85 -6.59
CA ALA A 120 3.78 16.44 -5.28
C ALA A 120 4.35 17.87 -5.34
N VAL A 121 5.22 18.18 -6.31
CA VAL A 121 5.71 19.55 -6.55
C VAL A 121 4.54 20.47 -6.94
N GLN A 122 3.72 20.05 -7.90
CA GLN A 122 2.56 20.83 -8.36
C GLN A 122 1.51 21.01 -7.27
N ALA A 123 1.37 20.01 -6.38
CA ALA A 123 0.51 20.06 -5.22
C ALA A 123 0.97 21.05 -4.13
N GLY A 124 2.18 21.63 -4.26
CA GLY A 124 2.67 22.71 -3.40
C GLY A 124 3.91 22.38 -2.57
N ALA A 125 4.56 21.22 -2.77
CA ALA A 125 5.83 20.91 -2.13
C ALA A 125 6.97 21.78 -2.67
N ARG A 126 7.89 22.21 -1.78
CA ARG A 126 9.13 22.90 -2.19
C ARG A 126 10.19 21.92 -2.66
N GLN A 127 10.26 20.77 -1.99
CA GLN A 127 11.23 19.71 -2.26
C GLN A 127 10.54 18.39 -2.08
N VAL A 128 10.76 17.47 -3.03
CA VAL A 128 10.16 16.14 -3.00
C VAL A 128 11.25 15.09 -3.01
N HIS A 129 11.17 14.18 -2.05
CA HIS A 129 11.93 12.95 -1.98
C HIS A 129 10.98 11.77 -2.18
N VAL A 130 11.52 10.64 -2.61
CA VAL A 130 10.78 9.38 -2.64
C VAL A 130 11.50 8.38 -1.76
N ILE A 131 10.76 7.38 -1.30
CA ILE A 131 11.28 6.23 -0.57
C ILE A 131 10.52 4.99 -1.03
N GLU A 132 11.23 3.89 -1.17
CA GLU A 132 10.63 2.60 -1.48
C GLU A 132 9.72 2.14 -0.33
N GLU A 133 8.51 1.71 -0.66
CA GLU A 133 7.49 1.20 0.28
C GLU A 133 8.02 0.16 1.26
N PRO A 134 8.72 -0.92 0.84
CA PRO A 134 9.22 -1.91 1.81
C PRO A 134 10.21 -1.30 2.81
N LEU A 135 11.01 -0.32 2.39
CA LEU A 135 11.94 0.37 3.29
C LEU A 135 11.18 1.25 4.30
N ALA A 136 10.18 2.00 3.83
CA ALA A 136 9.30 2.78 4.69
C ALA A 136 8.52 1.88 5.66
N ALA A 137 7.94 0.79 5.17
CA ALA A 137 7.21 -0.18 5.95
C ALA A 137 8.04 -0.73 7.12
N ALA A 138 9.28 -1.17 6.86
CA ALA A 138 10.17 -1.67 7.91
C ALA A 138 10.53 -0.61 8.96
N LEU A 139 10.81 0.64 8.53
CA LEU A 139 11.08 1.76 9.45
C LEU A 139 9.85 2.12 10.31
N GLY A 140 8.66 1.99 9.73
CA GLY A 140 7.39 2.19 10.40
C GLY A 140 7.07 1.11 11.42
N ALA A 141 7.34 -0.15 11.06
CA ALA A 141 7.21 -1.33 11.92
C ALA A 141 8.26 -1.37 13.05
N GLY A 142 9.22 -0.45 13.06
CA GLY A 142 10.23 -0.35 14.12
C GLY A 142 11.37 -1.37 14.00
N LEU A 143 11.56 -1.94 12.81
CA LEU A 143 12.62 -2.92 12.58
C LEU A 143 13.99 -2.23 12.48
N ASP A 144 15.00 -2.77 13.17
CA ASP A 144 16.38 -2.30 13.02
C ASP A 144 17.00 -2.85 11.74
N ILE A 145 16.78 -2.12 10.66
CA ILE A 145 17.33 -2.45 9.35
C ILE A 145 18.78 -1.98 9.16
N SER A 146 19.39 -1.32 10.15
CA SER A 146 20.73 -0.72 10.02
C SER A 146 21.86 -1.72 10.22
N GLN A 147 21.58 -2.85 10.86
CA GLN A 147 22.54 -3.91 11.17
C GLN A 147 22.85 -4.81 9.96
N PRO A 148 24.01 -5.48 9.94
CA PRO A 148 24.38 -6.46 8.93
C PRO A 148 23.64 -7.80 9.10
N GLY A 149 22.32 -7.77 9.21
CA GLY A 149 21.50 -8.98 9.23
C GLY A 149 20.26 -8.86 8.34
N GLY A 150 19.71 -10.01 7.96
CA GLY A 150 18.48 -10.10 7.15
C GLY A 150 17.26 -9.67 7.94
N THR A 151 16.40 -8.87 7.32
CA THR A 151 15.07 -8.52 7.82
C THR A 151 14.10 -8.59 6.65
N MET A 152 13.10 -9.47 6.74
CA MET A 152 12.10 -9.60 5.68
C MET A 152 10.82 -8.86 6.04
N VAL A 153 10.30 -8.09 5.09
CA VAL A 153 9.02 -7.38 5.20
C VAL A 153 8.16 -7.68 3.98
N VAL A 154 6.86 -7.89 4.23
CA VAL A 154 5.83 -8.08 3.20
C VAL A 154 4.73 -7.05 3.46
N ASP A 155 4.69 -6.00 2.63
CA ASP A 155 3.66 -4.96 2.68
C ASP A 155 2.56 -5.28 1.67
N ILE A 156 1.34 -5.49 2.13
CA ILE A 156 0.19 -5.80 1.28
C ILE A 156 -0.77 -4.62 1.34
N GLY A 157 -0.69 -3.78 0.31
CA GLY A 157 -1.50 -2.58 0.17
C GLY A 157 -2.84 -2.82 -0.54
N GLY A 158 -3.43 -1.72 -1.01
CA GLY A 158 -4.63 -1.78 -1.85
C GLY A 158 -4.34 -2.29 -3.26
N GLY A 159 -3.32 -1.74 -3.92
CA GLY A 159 -3.01 -2.08 -5.32
C GLY A 159 -1.86 -3.08 -5.51
N THR A 160 -0.94 -3.15 -4.56
CA THR A 160 0.31 -3.92 -4.68
C THR A 160 0.59 -4.74 -3.43
N THR A 161 1.47 -5.72 -3.62
CA THR A 161 2.18 -6.43 -2.56
C THR A 161 3.66 -6.24 -2.80
N ASP A 162 4.36 -5.64 -1.85
CA ASP A 162 5.79 -5.39 -1.91
C ASP A 162 6.50 -6.28 -0.89
N VAL A 163 7.39 -7.14 -1.39
CA VAL A 163 8.19 -8.06 -0.58
C VAL A 163 9.64 -7.65 -0.68
N ALA A 164 10.33 -7.55 0.46
CA ALA A 164 11.76 -7.25 0.46
C ALA A 164 12.52 -7.89 1.62
N VAL A 165 13.78 -8.18 1.36
CA VAL A 165 14.81 -8.44 2.37
C VAL A 165 15.72 -7.22 2.47
N LEU A 166 15.86 -6.71 3.68
CA LEU A 166 16.61 -5.52 4.03
C LEU A 166 17.84 -5.88 4.87
N SER A 167 18.93 -5.15 4.66
CA SER A 167 20.14 -5.21 5.49
C SER A 167 20.96 -3.93 5.31
N LEU A 168 21.69 -3.48 6.35
CA LEU A 168 22.56 -2.30 6.29
C LEU A 168 21.87 -1.02 5.76
N GLY A 169 20.59 -0.86 6.07
CA GLY A 169 19.76 0.28 5.69
C GLY A 169 19.33 0.29 4.23
N GLY A 170 19.47 -0.82 3.50
CA GLY A 170 19.10 -0.92 2.10
C GLY A 170 18.38 -2.22 1.77
N ILE A 171 17.68 -2.19 0.63
CA ILE A 171 17.09 -3.38 0.02
C ILE A 171 18.19 -4.24 -0.60
N VAL A 172 18.21 -5.51 -0.23
CA VAL A 172 19.09 -6.54 -0.80
C VAL A 172 18.40 -7.19 -1.99
N HIS A 173 17.18 -7.71 -1.76
CA HIS A 173 16.28 -8.23 -2.78
C HIS A 173 14.86 -7.74 -2.52
N SER A 174 14.10 -7.49 -3.58
CA SER A 174 12.69 -7.14 -3.50
C SER A 174 11.95 -7.52 -4.78
N THR A 175 10.65 -7.78 -4.63
CA THR A 175 9.70 -7.90 -5.73
C THR A 175 8.45 -7.11 -5.40
N SER A 176 7.70 -6.68 -6.42
CA SER A 176 6.43 -5.99 -6.26
C SER A 176 5.41 -6.57 -7.24
N LEU A 177 4.28 -7.00 -6.69
CA LEU A 177 3.18 -7.61 -7.42
C LEU A 177 2.07 -6.57 -7.57
N ARG A 178 1.42 -6.53 -8.73
CA ARG A 178 0.15 -5.78 -8.91
C ARG A 178 -1.05 -6.58 -8.38
N VAL A 179 -0.89 -7.13 -7.18
CA VAL A 179 -1.87 -7.90 -6.42
C VAL A 179 -1.93 -7.33 -5.02
N GLY A 180 -3.11 -6.87 -4.61
CA GLY A 180 -3.37 -6.35 -3.27
C GLY A 180 -4.85 -6.46 -2.94
N GLY A 181 -5.31 -5.65 -1.99
CA GLY A 181 -6.70 -5.59 -1.57
C GLY A 181 -7.72 -5.44 -2.70
N ASP A 182 -7.39 -4.68 -3.75
CA ASP A 182 -8.24 -4.42 -4.90
C ASP A 182 -8.45 -5.68 -5.76
N LYS A 183 -7.42 -6.53 -5.90
CA LYS A 183 -7.54 -7.81 -6.62
C LYS A 183 -8.37 -8.83 -5.87
N PHE A 184 -8.31 -8.81 -4.54
CA PHE A 184 -9.23 -9.61 -3.72
C PHE A 184 -10.67 -9.16 -3.93
N ASP A 185 -10.94 -7.85 -3.92
CA ASP A 185 -12.29 -7.31 -4.16
C ASP A 185 -12.80 -7.65 -5.57
N GLU A 186 -11.97 -7.47 -6.61
CA GLU A 186 -12.28 -7.85 -7.99
C GLU A 186 -12.64 -9.34 -8.09
N ALA A 187 -11.91 -10.22 -7.39
CA ALA A 187 -12.14 -11.65 -7.39
C ALA A 187 -13.45 -12.02 -6.68
N ILE A 188 -13.75 -11.38 -5.55
CA ILE A 188 -15.03 -11.55 -4.83
C ILE A 188 -16.22 -11.13 -5.71
N ILE A 189 -16.14 -9.99 -6.41
CA ILE A 189 -17.20 -9.54 -7.34
C ILE A 189 -17.43 -10.58 -8.42
N LYS A 190 -16.36 -11.09 -9.05
CA LYS A 190 -16.43 -12.09 -10.11
C LYS A 190 -17.05 -13.39 -9.60
N TYR A 191 -16.62 -13.86 -8.42
CA TYR A 191 -17.15 -15.07 -7.81
C TYR A 191 -18.64 -14.93 -7.50
N VAL A 192 -19.05 -13.85 -6.82
CA VAL A 192 -20.45 -13.63 -6.46
C VAL A 192 -21.35 -13.53 -7.69
N ARG A 193 -20.87 -12.86 -8.75
CA ARG A 193 -21.55 -12.79 -10.04
C ARG A 193 -21.75 -14.16 -10.67
N ARG A 194 -20.73 -15.03 -10.63
CA ARG A 194 -20.76 -16.35 -11.27
C ARG A 194 -21.60 -17.35 -10.47
N GLU A 195 -21.34 -17.48 -9.18
CA GLU A 195 -21.96 -18.52 -8.35
C GLU A 195 -23.41 -18.19 -7.96
N PHE A 196 -23.72 -16.92 -7.70
CA PHE A 196 -25.04 -16.52 -7.20
C PHE A 196 -25.90 -15.77 -8.23
N SER A 197 -25.38 -15.55 -9.44
CA SER A 197 -25.99 -14.68 -10.46
C SER A 197 -26.35 -13.29 -9.90
N LEU A 198 -25.50 -12.74 -9.02
CA LEU A 198 -25.76 -11.48 -8.32
C LEU A 198 -24.69 -10.44 -8.66
N ALA A 199 -25.10 -9.27 -9.13
CA ALA A 199 -24.20 -8.13 -9.29
C ALA A 199 -24.09 -7.32 -7.99
N ILE A 200 -22.86 -7.15 -7.52
CA ILE A 200 -22.50 -6.32 -6.36
C ILE A 200 -21.45 -5.28 -6.77
N GLY A 201 -21.36 -4.18 -6.01
CA GLY A 201 -20.35 -3.14 -6.22
C GLY A 201 -19.09 -3.35 -5.37
N GLU A 202 -18.04 -2.57 -5.67
CA GLU A 202 -16.74 -2.64 -4.99
C GLU A 202 -16.84 -2.53 -3.47
N ARG A 203 -17.63 -1.57 -2.95
CA ARG A 203 -17.82 -1.38 -1.50
C ARG A 203 -18.40 -2.61 -0.81
N THR A 204 -19.31 -3.31 -1.48
CA THR A 204 -19.92 -4.54 -0.94
C THR A 204 -18.93 -5.69 -0.97
N ALA A 205 -18.09 -5.77 -2.01
CA ALA A 205 -17.03 -6.77 -2.07
C ALA A 205 -15.96 -6.55 -0.97
N GLU A 206 -15.58 -5.30 -0.74
CA GLU A 206 -14.65 -4.94 0.35
C GLU A 206 -15.24 -5.26 1.73
N GLU A 207 -16.54 -5.00 1.94
CA GLU A 207 -17.25 -5.37 3.17
C GLU A 207 -17.24 -6.90 3.37
N ILE A 208 -17.55 -7.68 2.34
CA ILE A 208 -17.44 -9.15 2.36
C ILE A 208 -16.02 -9.58 2.71
N LYS A 209 -14.99 -8.96 2.10
CA LYS A 209 -13.58 -9.26 2.37
C LYS A 209 -13.26 -9.06 3.85
N ILE A 210 -13.61 -7.91 4.41
CA ILE A 210 -13.29 -7.57 5.80
C ILE A 210 -14.01 -8.49 6.79
N GLU A 211 -15.30 -8.77 6.55
CA GLU A 211 -16.14 -9.49 7.51
C GLU A 211 -15.90 -11.00 7.50
N VAL A 212 -15.80 -11.63 6.31
CA VAL A 212 -15.83 -13.09 6.20
C VAL A 212 -14.60 -13.74 5.56
N ALA A 213 -13.72 -12.99 4.90
CA ALA A 213 -12.57 -13.62 4.25
C ALA A 213 -11.63 -14.27 5.27
N ASN A 214 -11.06 -15.40 4.87
CA ASN A 214 -10.05 -16.14 5.60
C ASN A 214 -9.06 -16.73 4.59
N ALA A 215 -7.79 -16.40 4.72
CA ALA A 215 -6.71 -16.89 3.87
C ALA A 215 -6.28 -18.32 4.21
N TYR A 216 -6.65 -18.83 5.38
CA TYR A 216 -6.29 -20.18 5.82
C TYR A 216 -7.47 -20.87 6.53
N PRO A 217 -8.40 -21.48 5.77
CA PRO A 217 -9.48 -22.28 6.35
C PRO A 217 -8.93 -23.52 7.06
N ASN A 218 -9.07 -23.57 8.38
CA ASN A 218 -8.53 -24.64 9.24
C ASN A 218 -9.62 -25.52 9.86
N GLY A 219 -10.71 -25.76 9.13
CA GLY A 219 -11.82 -26.61 9.58
C GLY A 219 -12.77 -25.98 10.61
N ASN A 220 -12.56 -24.71 10.96
CA ASN A 220 -13.50 -23.94 11.77
C ASN A 220 -14.84 -23.71 11.04
N ARG A 221 -15.92 -23.50 11.80
CA ARG A 221 -17.24 -23.19 11.22
C ARG A 221 -17.11 -21.94 10.32
N PRO A 222 -17.56 -22.01 9.06
CA PRO A 222 -17.48 -20.88 8.15
C PRO A 222 -18.23 -19.66 8.70
N LEU A 223 -17.59 -18.49 8.61
CA LEU A 223 -18.28 -17.23 8.84
C LEU A 223 -19.26 -16.98 7.70
N SER A 224 -20.31 -16.18 7.96
CA SER A 224 -21.31 -15.87 6.94
C SER A 224 -21.79 -14.43 7.03
N LEU A 225 -22.08 -13.82 5.88
CA LEU A 225 -22.61 -12.46 5.76
C LEU A 225 -23.77 -12.46 4.76
N ARG A 226 -24.85 -11.74 5.10
CA ARG A 226 -25.95 -11.49 4.16
C ARG A 226 -25.62 -10.29 3.28
N VAL A 227 -25.71 -10.49 1.97
CA VAL A 227 -25.28 -9.52 0.95
C VAL A 227 -26.45 -9.24 0.02
N ARG A 228 -26.68 -7.95 -0.26
CA ARG A 228 -27.69 -7.50 -1.23
C ARG A 228 -27.03 -7.02 -2.52
N GLY A 229 -27.65 -7.36 -3.63
CA GLY A 229 -27.22 -6.94 -4.96
C GLY A 229 -28.37 -6.98 -5.96
N ARG A 230 -28.04 -6.81 -7.23
CA ARG A 230 -29.01 -6.93 -8.33
C ARG A 230 -28.91 -8.32 -8.94
N ASP A 231 -30.02 -9.07 -8.92
CA ASP A 231 -30.13 -10.36 -9.59
C ASP A 231 -29.94 -10.16 -11.10
N LEU A 232 -29.04 -10.94 -11.70
CA LEU A 232 -28.73 -10.86 -13.11
C LEU A 232 -29.73 -11.61 -14.00
N ILE A 233 -30.60 -12.42 -13.41
CA ILE A 233 -31.63 -13.17 -14.13
C ILE A 233 -32.85 -12.29 -14.38
N ASN A 234 -33.39 -11.66 -13.34
CA ASN A 234 -34.62 -10.87 -13.41
C ASN A 234 -34.41 -9.35 -13.22
N GLY A 235 -33.20 -8.91 -12.88
CA GLY A 235 -32.88 -7.49 -12.68
C GLY A 235 -33.31 -6.88 -11.35
N LEU A 236 -33.93 -7.66 -10.46
CA LEU A 236 -34.49 -7.18 -9.19
C LEU A 236 -33.48 -7.29 -8.03
N PRO A 237 -33.65 -6.51 -6.95
CA PRO A 237 -32.86 -6.68 -5.74
C PRO A 237 -33.02 -8.08 -5.15
N LYS A 238 -31.90 -8.74 -4.81
CA LYS A 238 -31.85 -10.07 -4.19
C LYS A 238 -30.84 -10.08 -3.05
N GLU A 239 -31.15 -10.85 -2.00
CA GLU A 239 -30.26 -11.11 -0.88
C GLU A 239 -29.75 -12.55 -0.93
N ILE A 240 -28.45 -12.73 -0.66
CA ILE A 240 -27.78 -14.04 -0.59
C ILE A 240 -26.98 -14.14 0.70
N SER A 241 -26.66 -15.36 1.12
CA SER A 241 -25.70 -15.62 2.20
C SER A 241 -24.37 -16.06 1.60
N VAL A 242 -23.32 -15.29 1.86
CA VAL A 242 -21.94 -15.59 1.44
C VAL A 242 -21.16 -16.11 2.64
N THR A 243 -20.25 -17.06 2.45
CA THR A 243 -19.49 -17.71 3.54
C THR A 243 -17.99 -17.51 3.37
N SER A 244 -17.21 -17.73 4.43
CA SER A 244 -15.74 -17.69 4.35
C SER A 244 -15.18 -18.65 3.30
N ASP A 245 -15.79 -19.81 3.11
CA ASP A 245 -15.33 -20.81 2.14
C ASP A 245 -15.54 -20.34 0.70
N HIS A 246 -16.72 -19.76 0.42
CA HIS A 246 -16.98 -19.10 -0.86
C HIS A 246 -15.92 -18.02 -1.16
N ILE A 247 -15.53 -17.26 -0.15
CA ILE A 247 -14.56 -16.17 -0.31
C ILE A 247 -13.13 -16.67 -0.44
N TYR A 248 -12.76 -17.72 0.29
CA TYR A 248 -11.48 -18.38 0.10
C TYR A 248 -11.34 -18.88 -1.34
N GLU A 249 -12.34 -19.59 -1.86
CA GLU A 249 -12.35 -20.06 -3.25
C GLU A 249 -12.27 -18.90 -4.26
N ALA A 250 -12.86 -17.76 -3.95
CA ALA A 250 -12.78 -16.57 -4.78
C ALA A 250 -11.36 -15.99 -4.84
N ILE A 251 -10.63 -15.94 -3.73
CA ILE A 251 -9.36 -15.20 -3.62
C ILE A 251 -8.10 -16.08 -3.64
N LYS A 252 -8.24 -17.42 -3.60
CA LYS A 252 -7.11 -18.36 -3.46
C LYS A 252 -5.99 -18.17 -4.48
N GLU A 253 -6.30 -17.87 -5.74
CA GLU A 253 -5.29 -17.66 -6.79
C GLU A 253 -4.42 -16.42 -6.50
N ASN A 254 -5.05 -15.35 -6.00
CA ASN A 254 -4.32 -14.15 -5.60
C ASN A 254 -3.49 -14.38 -4.34
N LEU A 255 -3.97 -15.20 -3.39
CA LEU A 255 -3.21 -15.59 -2.20
C LEU A 255 -1.97 -16.39 -2.57
N ILE A 256 -2.11 -17.37 -3.48
CA ILE A 256 -0.99 -18.15 -4.01
C ILE A 256 0.04 -17.22 -4.65
N SER A 257 -0.39 -16.24 -5.45
CA SER A 257 0.52 -15.27 -6.06
C SER A 257 1.32 -14.45 -5.01
N VAL A 258 0.69 -14.10 -3.88
CA VAL A 258 1.38 -13.42 -2.77
C VAL A 258 2.40 -14.35 -2.11
N VAL A 259 2.04 -15.61 -1.86
CA VAL A 259 2.95 -16.62 -1.29
C VAL A 259 4.14 -16.89 -2.21
N ASP A 260 3.89 -17.02 -3.51
CA ASP A 260 4.94 -17.28 -4.51
C ASP A 260 5.96 -16.14 -4.57
N ALA A 261 5.50 -14.89 -4.45
CA ALA A 261 6.39 -13.73 -4.37
C ALA A 261 7.27 -13.73 -3.12
N VAL A 262 6.73 -14.18 -1.98
CA VAL A 262 7.50 -14.34 -0.74
C VAL A 262 8.58 -15.40 -0.94
N LYS A 263 8.22 -16.55 -1.53
CA LYS A 263 9.16 -17.63 -1.86
C LYS A 263 10.24 -17.17 -2.84
N GLU A 264 9.87 -16.44 -3.89
CA GLU A 264 10.80 -15.90 -4.88
C GLU A 264 11.89 -15.03 -4.23
N VAL A 265 11.51 -14.12 -3.33
CA VAL A 265 12.48 -13.26 -2.64
C VAL A 265 13.38 -14.08 -1.71
N LEU A 266 12.84 -15.08 -1.01
CA LEU A 266 13.63 -15.98 -0.16
C LEU A 266 14.66 -16.79 -0.98
N GLU A 267 14.26 -17.31 -2.13
CA GLU A 267 15.13 -18.08 -3.04
C GLU A 267 16.31 -17.25 -3.57
N GLN A 268 16.10 -15.96 -3.81
CA GLN A 268 17.14 -15.05 -4.28
C GLN A 268 18.01 -14.49 -3.14
N THR A 269 17.59 -14.65 -1.89
CA THR A 269 18.27 -14.06 -0.74
C THR A 269 19.55 -14.84 -0.40
N PRO A 270 20.70 -14.15 -0.17
CA PRO A 270 21.93 -14.81 0.24
C PRO A 270 21.76 -15.69 1.49
N PRO A 271 22.41 -16.86 1.55
CA PRO A 271 22.23 -17.83 2.64
C PRO A 271 22.41 -17.22 4.05
N GLU A 272 23.36 -16.30 4.21
CA GLU A 272 23.63 -15.65 5.49
C GLU A 272 22.44 -14.80 5.97
N LEU A 273 21.78 -14.08 5.06
CA LEU A 273 20.60 -13.28 5.39
C LEU A 273 19.35 -14.14 5.54
N SER A 274 19.25 -15.23 4.78
CA SER A 274 18.17 -16.21 4.93
C SER A 274 18.20 -16.87 6.30
N ALA A 275 19.39 -17.20 6.83
CA ALA A 275 19.55 -17.71 8.18
C ALA A 275 19.02 -16.72 9.24
N ASP A 276 19.31 -15.42 9.10
CA ASP A 276 18.74 -14.40 10.00
C ASP A 276 17.21 -14.33 9.94
N ILE A 277 16.62 -14.56 8.76
CA ILE A 277 15.16 -14.54 8.58
C ILE A 277 14.52 -15.77 9.22
N VAL A 278 15.20 -16.92 9.25
CA VAL A 278 14.73 -18.10 10.01
C VAL A 278 14.54 -17.77 11.48
N ASP A 279 15.49 -17.04 12.07
CA ASP A 279 15.43 -16.68 13.49
C ASP A 279 14.42 -15.56 13.79
N LYS A 280 14.36 -14.54 12.93
CA LYS A 280 13.53 -13.33 13.15
C LYS A 280 12.10 -13.46 12.61
N GLY A 281 11.89 -14.31 11.62
CA GLY A 281 10.64 -14.43 10.86
C GLY A 281 10.39 -13.29 9.86
N ILE A 282 9.19 -13.33 9.29
CA ILE A 282 8.67 -12.42 8.27
C ILE A 282 7.72 -11.42 8.93
N VAL A 283 7.90 -10.13 8.66
CA VAL A 283 7.00 -9.09 9.16
C VAL A 283 6.00 -8.68 8.09
N LEU A 284 4.71 -8.85 8.39
CA LEU A 284 3.60 -8.48 7.52
C LEU A 284 3.06 -7.10 7.89
N THR A 285 2.77 -6.28 6.89
CA THR A 285 2.27 -4.90 7.04
C THR A 285 1.33 -4.53 5.90
N GLY A 286 0.65 -3.40 6.02
CA GLY A 286 -0.35 -2.95 5.06
C GLY A 286 -1.75 -3.47 5.38
N GLY A 287 -2.76 -2.83 4.80
CA GLY A 287 -4.16 -3.17 5.11
C GLY A 287 -4.59 -4.55 4.64
N GLY A 288 -3.99 -5.06 3.56
CA GLY A 288 -4.23 -6.42 3.08
C GLY A 288 -3.61 -7.50 3.97
N ALA A 289 -2.57 -7.17 4.74
CA ALA A 289 -1.95 -8.11 5.68
C ALA A 289 -2.87 -8.48 6.86
N MET A 290 -3.89 -7.66 7.12
CA MET A 290 -4.89 -7.92 8.16
C MET A 290 -5.90 -9.00 7.79
N LEU A 291 -5.81 -9.58 6.58
CA LEU A 291 -6.67 -10.68 6.18
C LEU A 291 -6.45 -11.87 7.12
N ARG A 292 -7.55 -12.36 7.71
CA ARG A 292 -7.52 -13.43 8.71
C ARG A 292 -6.77 -14.66 8.18
N GLY A 293 -5.83 -15.18 8.96
CA GLY A 293 -5.08 -16.39 8.65
C GLY A 293 -3.97 -16.22 7.60
N LEU A 294 -3.69 -15.00 7.12
CA LEU A 294 -2.67 -14.78 6.11
C LEU A 294 -1.25 -15.00 6.63
N ASP A 295 -0.99 -14.60 7.87
CA ASP A 295 0.23 -14.94 8.61
C ASP A 295 0.43 -16.46 8.72
N THR A 296 -0.64 -17.18 9.04
CA THR A 296 -0.63 -18.63 9.16
C THR A 296 -0.37 -19.29 7.81
N LEU A 297 -1.02 -18.81 6.74
CA LEU A 297 -0.79 -19.27 5.38
C LEU A 297 0.68 -19.08 4.98
N ILE A 298 1.21 -17.86 5.10
CA ILE A 298 2.58 -17.54 4.73
C ILE A 298 3.55 -18.37 5.56
N GLY A 299 3.33 -18.49 6.87
CA GLY A 299 4.22 -19.25 7.72
C GLY A 299 4.23 -20.74 7.40
N ASN A 300 3.07 -21.34 7.13
CA ASN A 300 2.97 -22.74 6.72
C ASN A 300 3.64 -22.99 5.36
N GLU A 301 3.43 -22.10 4.40
CA GLU A 301 3.95 -22.25 3.04
C GLU A 301 5.45 -22.01 2.93
N THR A 302 6.03 -21.19 3.81
CA THR A 302 7.46 -20.88 3.82
C THR A 302 8.26 -21.69 4.84
N GLY A 303 7.60 -22.28 5.83
CA GLY A 303 8.25 -22.90 6.99
C GLY A 303 8.87 -21.90 7.97
N LEU A 304 8.54 -20.61 7.84
CA LEU A 304 9.07 -19.51 8.66
C LEU A 304 7.97 -18.94 9.55
N ASN A 305 8.33 -18.33 10.67
CA ASN A 305 7.35 -17.57 11.43
C ASN A 305 6.97 -16.30 10.67
N ALA A 306 5.68 -15.95 10.65
CA ALA A 306 5.19 -14.70 10.09
C ALA A 306 4.38 -13.94 11.15
N PHE A 307 4.59 -12.63 11.25
CA PHE A 307 4.01 -11.78 12.28
C PHE A 307 3.39 -10.54 11.65
N LEU A 308 2.17 -10.20 12.07
CA LEU A 308 1.57 -8.92 11.72
C LEU A 308 2.20 -7.79 12.54
N ALA A 309 2.59 -6.69 11.89
CA ALA A 309 3.04 -5.49 12.57
C ALA A 309 1.95 -4.93 13.52
N GLU A 310 2.36 -4.21 14.56
CA GLU A 310 1.43 -3.70 15.60
C GLU A 310 0.38 -2.71 15.04
N ASP A 311 0.80 -1.79 14.16
CA ASP A 311 -0.09 -0.89 13.42
C ASP A 311 0.20 -0.98 11.90
N PRO A 312 -0.27 -2.06 11.24
CA PRO A 312 0.11 -2.37 9.87
C PRO A 312 -0.41 -1.33 8.87
N LEU A 313 -1.49 -0.62 9.20
CA LEU A 313 -2.06 0.42 8.35
C LEU A 313 -1.23 1.71 8.32
N SER A 314 -0.39 1.91 9.33
CA SER A 314 0.35 3.16 9.54
C SER A 314 1.84 3.04 9.23
N CYS A 315 2.37 1.81 9.13
CA CYS A 315 3.81 1.55 8.98
C CYS A 315 4.43 2.38 7.86
N VAL A 316 3.88 2.32 6.64
CA VAL A 316 4.44 3.06 5.49
C VAL A 316 4.47 4.57 5.79
N ALA A 317 3.35 5.19 6.15
CA ALA A 317 3.28 6.62 6.42
C ALA A 317 4.23 7.08 7.54
N VAL A 318 4.32 6.31 8.63
CA VAL A 318 5.24 6.58 9.75
C VAL A 318 6.68 6.47 9.29
N GLY A 319 7.03 5.42 8.57
CA GLY A 319 8.37 5.21 8.04
C GLY A 319 8.79 6.27 7.03
N THR A 320 7.91 6.65 6.11
CA THR A 320 8.11 7.76 5.17
C THR A 320 8.37 9.07 5.90
N GLY A 321 7.57 9.37 6.93
CA GLY A 321 7.76 10.55 7.76
C GLY A 321 9.09 10.54 8.52
N ARG A 322 9.45 9.41 9.14
CA ARG A 322 10.72 9.23 9.87
C ARG A 322 11.93 9.34 8.95
N ALA A 323 11.91 8.68 7.78
CA ALA A 323 12.99 8.71 6.82
C ALA A 323 13.33 10.13 6.35
N LEU A 324 12.31 10.97 6.14
CA LEU A 324 12.52 12.39 5.77
C LEU A 324 13.33 13.15 6.84
N THR A 325 13.14 12.82 8.13
CA THR A 325 13.93 13.42 9.22
C THR A 325 15.37 12.92 9.27
N MET A 326 15.63 11.72 8.73
CA MET A 326 16.93 11.06 8.70
C MET A 326 17.69 11.28 7.39
N LEU A 327 17.19 12.13 6.47
CA LEU A 327 17.75 12.32 5.12
C LEU A 327 19.26 12.58 5.10
N ASN A 328 19.83 13.29 6.07
CA ASN A 328 21.27 13.54 6.12
C ASN A 328 22.07 12.24 6.38
N VAL A 329 21.53 11.34 7.21
CA VAL A 329 22.11 10.03 7.51
C VAL A 329 21.92 9.08 6.32
N LEU A 330 20.70 9.06 5.74
CA LEU A 330 20.37 8.23 4.57
C LEU A 330 21.21 8.64 3.36
N ASN A 331 21.38 9.94 3.08
CA ASN A 331 22.21 10.42 1.97
C ASN A 331 23.69 10.06 2.19
N ALA A 332 24.19 10.08 3.42
CA ALA A 332 25.57 9.68 3.71
C ALA A 332 25.78 8.17 3.47
N GLN A 333 24.81 7.32 3.84
CA GLN A 333 24.84 5.89 3.57
C GLN A 333 24.68 5.58 2.07
N HIS A 334 23.76 6.26 1.37
CA HIS A 334 23.55 6.11 -0.07
C HIS A 334 24.80 6.52 -0.87
N LYS A 335 25.47 7.61 -0.46
CA LYS A 335 26.73 8.06 -1.06
C LYS A 335 27.86 7.07 -0.80
N ARG A 336 27.95 6.50 0.41
CA ARG A 336 28.89 5.39 0.73
C ARG A 336 28.60 4.14 -0.10
N ARG A 337 27.32 3.82 -0.37
CA ARG A 337 26.89 2.70 -1.22
C ARG A 337 27.30 2.90 -2.69
N LEU A 338 27.05 4.08 -3.25
CA LEU A 338 27.47 4.43 -4.62
C LEU A 338 28.99 4.35 -4.77
N ILE A 339 29.74 4.86 -3.78
CA ILE A 339 31.20 4.76 -3.75
C ILE A 339 31.65 3.29 -3.71
N ARG A 340 31.06 2.46 -2.85
CA ARG A 340 31.38 1.02 -2.78
C ARG A 340 31.04 0.26 -4.07
N LYS A 341 29.91 0.58 -4.71
CA LYS A 341 29.51 0.00 -6.00
C LYS A 341 30.47 0.39 -7.12
N ALA A 342 30.87 1.66 -7.19
CA ALA A 342 31.86 2.16 -8.15
C ALA A 342 33.25 1.55 -7.93
N ILE A 343 33.67 1.33 -6.68
CA ILE A 343 34.93 0.66 -6.34
C ILE A 343 34.89 -0.82 -6.77
N ARG A 344 33.80 -1.55 -6.47
CA ARG A 344 33.64 -2.95 -6.92
C ARG A 344 33.69 -3.04 -8.45
N GLN A 345 32.96 -2.19 -9.17
CA GLN A 345 32.99 -2.20 -10.64
C GLN A 345 34.37 -1.91 -11.24
N LYS A 346 35.21 -1.11 -10.58
CA LYS A 346 36.61 -0.87 -11.01
C LYS A 346 37.55 -2.03 -10.71
N ILE A 347 37.31 -2.80 -9.65
CA ILE A 347 38.14 -3.95 -9.26
C ILE A 347 37.87 -5.16 -10.16
N TYR A 348 36.65 -5.33 -10.66
CA TYR A 348 36.27 -6.44 -11.55
C TYR A 348 36.38 -6.12 -13.05
N ALA A 349 36.82 -4.92 -13.41
CA ALA A 349 36.98 -4.48 -14.81
C ALA A 349 38.44 -4.27 -15.23
N GLY A 350 39.41 -4.73 -14.42
CA GLY A 350 40.83 -4.75 -14.70
C GLY A 350 41.42 -6.10 -14.34
#